data_AF-A0A1B0BN12-F1
#
_entry.id   AF-A0A1B0BN12-F1
#
_cell.length_a   1.000
_cell.length_b   1.000
_cell.length_c   1.000
_cell.angle_alpha   90.00
_cell.angle_beta   90.00
_cell.angle_gamma   90.00
#
_symmetry.space_group_name_H-M   'P 1'
#
loop_
_entity.id
_entity.type
_entity.pdbx_description
1 polymer ?
#
loop_
_entity_poly.entity_id
_entity_poly.type
_entity_poly.pdbx_seq_one_letter_code
_entity_poly.pdbx_strand_id
1 'polypeptide(L)'
;MSRKTVSKYCLAFSCNKAAKETIFGLGYDVVVNLLKDSNCLNKGHHIFVDNFFTSVELARYLYSMGTFLTGTIRRNKKCIPDDLQQTNVNEVKYFRNNEVLFCAFREKRLPVLLISTKAEDEDVTITKNRHGREISSKKPAIVQSYNVFMDGVDESDKMLYTYLDERRSVKY
;
A
#
# COMPACT_ATOMS: atom_id res chain seq x y z
N MET A 1 -24.30 0.42 3.45
CA MET A 1 -23.88 0.69 4.84
C MET A 1 -22.51 0.08 5.05
N SER A 2 -21.41 0.86 5.03
CA SER A 2 -20.12 0.45 5.60
C SER A 2 -19.16 1.64 5.63
N ARG A 3 -18.35 1.69 6.69
CA ARG A 3 -17.73 2.86 7.29
C ARG A 3 -16.56 3.40 6.44
N LYS A 4 -16.69 4.63 5.92
CA LYS A 4 -15.51 5.47 5.66
C LYS A 4 -14.98 5.89 7.03
N THR A 5 -13.94 5.24 7.53
CA THR A 5 -13.21 5.75 8.68
C THR A 5 -11.74 5.76 8.33
N VAL A 6 -11.25 6.93 7.91
CA VAL A 6 -9.84 7.27 8.03
C VAL A 6 -9.80 8.37 9.08
N SER A 7 -9.97 7.98 10.35
CA SER A 7 -9.61 8.89 11.42
C SER A 7 -8.09 9.07 11.35
N LYS A 8 -7.61 10.31 11.35
CA LYS A 8 -6.19 10.65 11.10
C LYS A 8 -5.33 10.47 12.37
N TYR A 9 -5.64 9.47 13.18
CA TYR A 9 -4.94 9.22 14.44
C TYR A 9 -3.72 8.33 14.22
N CYS A 10 -2.59 8.74 14.78
CA CYS A 10 -1.45 7.86 14.95
C CYS A 10 -1.74 6.89 16.10
N LEU A 11 -1.93 5.60 15.78
CA LEU A 11 -2.21 4.56 16.77
C LEU A 11 -0.94 4.00 17.41
N ALA A 12 0.15 3.95 16.67
CA ALA A 12 1.45 3.46 17.11
C ALA A 12 2.54 4.07 16.23
N PHE A 13 3.73 4.26 16.79
CA PHE A 13 4.93 4.65 16.06
C PHE A 13 6.15 3.93 16.65
N SER A 14 7.17 3.74 15.82
CA SER A 14 8.42 3.12 16.26
C SER A 14 9.61 3.90 15.69
N CYS A 15 10.54 4.30 16.55
CA CYS A 15 11.80 4.90 16.13
C CYS A 15 12.83 3.80 15.86
N ASN A 16 13.19 3.60 14.59
CA ASN A 16 14.21 2.62 14.22
C ASN A 16 15.61 3.13 14.62
N LYS A 17 16.28 2.41 15.52
CA LYS A 17 17.67 2.67 15.93
C LYS A 17 18.55 1.53 15.44
N ALA A 18 19.38 1.80 14.43
CA ALA A 18 20.29 0.89 13.73
C ALA A 18 19.64 -0.40 13.18
N ALA A 19 20.22 -0.96 12.12
CA ALA A 19 19.70 -2.20 11.53
C ALA A 19 20.03 -3.38 12.45
N LYS A 20 18.99 -4.04 12.97
CA LYS A 20 19.11 -5.38 13.56
C LYS A 20 19.05 -6.43 12.45
N GLU A 21 19.65 -7.59 12.66
CA GLU A 21 19.47 -8.72 11.74
C GLU A 21 17.99 -9.14 11.75
N THR A 22 17.41 -9.30 10.56
CA THR A 22 15.98 -9.61 10.39
C THR A 22 15.85 -10.78 9.42
N ILE A 23 15.01 -11.76 9.77
CA ILE A 23 14.80 -12.97 8.95
C ILE A 23 13.99 -12.62 7.70
N PHE A 24 12.95 -11.79 7.85
CA PHE A 24 12.02 -11.42 6.79
C PHE A 24 12.21 -9.99 6.27
N GLY A 25 13.21 -9.28 6.78
CA GLY A 25 13.52 -7.91 6.44
C GLY A 25 12.85 -6.88 7.37
N LEU A 26 13.50 -5.72 7.53
CA LEU A 26 13.04 -4.65 8.40
C LEU A 26 11.60 -4.20 8.14
N GLY A 27 11.19 -4.08 6.86
CA GLY A 27 9.84 -3.66 6.51
C GLY A 27 8.75 -4.60 7.04
N TYR A 28 9.01 -5.91 7.02
CA TYR A 28 8.12 -6.93 7.58
C TYR A 28 7.96 -6.74 9.08
N ASP A 29 9.09 -6.66 9.80
CA ASP A 29 9.09 -6.58 11.26
C ASP A 29 8.42 -5.31 11.76
N VAL A 30 8.66 -4.17 11.09
CA VAL A 30 8.02 -2.90 11.42
C VAL A 30 6.49 -3.01 11.32
N VAL A 31 5.96 -3.53 10.20
CA VAL A 31 4.49 -3.65 10.04
C VAL A 31 3.91 -4.56 11.11
N VAL A 32 4.52 -5.73 11.33
CA VAL A 32 4.01 -6.70 12.31
C VAL A 32 4.03 -6.13 13.73
N ASN A 33 5.11 -5.44 14.12
CA ASN A 33 5.22 -4.84 15.45
C ASN A 33 4.22 -3.70 15.63
N LEU A 34 4.08 -2.80 14.65
CA LEU A 34 3.10 -1.71 14.73
C LEU A 34 1.66 -2.23 14.85
N LEU A 35 1.32 -3.31 14.15
CA LEU A 35 -0.01 -3.94 14.27
C LEU A 35 -0.24 -4.64 15.60
N LYS A 36 0.81 -5.19 16.21
CA LYS A 36 0.75 -5.76 17.56
C LYS A 36 0.58 -4.66 18.60
N ASP A 37 1.40 -3.61 18.53
CA ASP A 37 1.42 -2.50 19.49
C ASP A 37 0.11 -1.70 19.46
N SER A 38 -0.43 -1.47 18.26
CA SER A 38 -1.75 -0.83 18.08
C SER A 38 -2.94 -1.77 18.34
N ASN A 39 -2.69 -3.05 18.64
CA ASN A 39 -3.72 -4.07 18.78
C ASN A 39 -4.65 -4.11 17.55
N CYS A 40 -4.10 -4.07 16.34
CA CYS A 40 -4.83 -4.14 15.07
C CYS A 40 -4.63 -5.46 14.31
N LEU A 41 -3.76 -6.35 14.80
CA LEU A 41 -3.59 -7.68 14.23
C LEU A 41 -4.78 -8.58 14.55
N ASN A 42 -5.22 -9.42 13.59
CA ASN A 42 -6.30 -10.40 13.77
C ASN A 42 -7.67 -9.82 14.15
N LYS A 43 -8.00 -8.67 13.57
CA LYS A 43 -9.29 -7.99 13.77
C LYS A 43 -10.08 -7.78 12.47
N GLY A 44 -9.67 -8.41 11.37
CA GLY A 44 -10.30 -8.20 10.06
C GLY A 44 -9.97 -6.83 9.43
N HIS A 45 -8.96 -6.13 9.94
CA HIS A 45 -8.54 -4.85 9.37
C HIS A 45 -7.89 -5.03 8.01
N HIS A 46 -8.02 -4.00 7.16
CA HIS A 46 -7.38 -3.92 5.86
C HIS A 46 -6.38 -2.77 5.87
N ILE A 47 -5.10 -3.11 5.78
CA ILE A 47 -4.01 -2.14 5.83
C ILE A 47 -3.52 -1.80 4.42
N PHE A 48 -3.09 -0.56 4.27
CA PHE A 48 -2.50 -0.04 3.05
C PHE A 48 -1.06 0.38 3.36
N VAL A 49 -0.10 -0.14 2.59
CA VAL A 49 1.33 0.03 2.88
C VAL A 49 2.13 0.41 1.64
N ASP A 50 3.18 1.21 1.84
CA ASP A 50 4.10 1.59 0.77
C ASP A 50 5.11 0.46 0.46
N ASN A 51 5.72 0.53 -0.72
CA ASN A 51 6.64 -0.43 -1.33
C ASN A 51 7.78 -0.91 -0.44
N PHE A 52 8.26 -0.11 0.51
CA PHE A 52 9.33 -0.50 1.42
C PHE A 52 8.87 -1.59 2.39
N PHE A 53 7.61 -1.51 2.82
CA PHE A 53 7.00 -2.39 3.80
C PHE A 53 6.31 -3.61 3.18
N THR A 54 6.16 -3.63 1.85
CA THR A 54 5.45 -4.69 1.15
C THR A 54 6.35 -5.88 0.78
N SER A 55 5.88 -7.09 1.07
CA SER A 55 6.40 -8.35 0.53
C SER A 55 5.29 -9.41 0.40
N VAL A 56 5.54 -10.44 -0.42
CA VAL A 56 4.58 -11.55 -0.58
C VAL A 56 4.49 -12.34 0.73
N GLU A 57 5.61 -12.56 1.41
CA GLU A 57 5.67 -13.24 2.70
C GLU A 57 4.84 -12.51 3.77
N LEU A 58 4.94 -11.17 3.83
CA LEU A 58 4.12 -10.36 4.73
C LEU A 58 2.62 -10.49 4.42
N ALA A 59 2.26 -10.40 3.14
CA ALA A 59 0.88 -10.50 2.71
C ALA A 59 0.25 -11.84 3.14
N ARG A 60 0.98 -12.94 2.98
CA ARG A 60 0.54 -14.28 3.42
C ARG A 60 0.40 -14.39 4.93
N TYR A 61 1.39 -13.92 5.68
CA TYR A 61 1.35 -13.94 7.14
C TYR A 61 0.18 -13.12 7.70
N LEU A 62 -0.05 -11.92 7.17
CA LEU A 62 -1.18 -11.12 7.63
C LEU A 62 -2.51 -11.77 7.28
N TYR A 63 -2.63 -12.36 6.08
CA TYR A 63 -3.84 -13.07 5.68
C TYR A 63 -4.15 -14.26 6.59
N SER A 64 -3.15 -15.07 6.96
CA SER A 64 -3.34 -16.18 7.91
C SER A 64 -3.71 -15.70 9.31
N MET A 65 -3.32 -14.47 9.66
CA MET A 65 -3.70 -13.79 10.89
C MET A 65 -5.00 -12.98 10.75
N GLY A 66 -5.80 -13.15 9.70
CA GLY A 66 -7.08 -12.45 9.55
C GLY A 66 -6.96 -10.94 9.32
N THR A 67 -5.81 -10.46 8.83
CA THR A 67 -5.55 -9.06 8.49
C THR A 67 -5.25 -8.95 6.99
N PHE A 68 -5.97 -8.09 6.29
CA PHE A 68 -5.77 -7.89 4.86
C PHE A 68 -4.72 -6.82 4.59
N LEU A 69 -3.98 -6.96 3.48
CA LEU A 69 -2.96 -6.02 3.05
C LEU A 69 -3.23 -5.63 1.59
N THR A 70 -3.04 -4.35 1.27
CA THR A 70 -2.83 -3.86 -0.10
C THR A 70 -1.60 -2.98 -0.11
N GLY A 71 -0.69 -3.19 -1.05
CA GLY A 71 0.52 -2.38 -1.15
C GLY A 71 1.10 -2.37 -2.54
N THR A 72 1.88 -1.33 -2.85
CA THR A 72 2.75 -1.36 -4.03
C THR A 72 3.92 -2.29 -3.76
N ILE A 73 4.46 -2.95 -4.79
CA ILE A 73 5.64 -3.81 -4.66
C ILE A 73 6.70 -3.42 -5.70
N ARG A 74 7.97 -3.40 -5.28
CA ARG A 74 9.08 -3.13 -6.20
C ARG A 74 9.30 -4.34 -7.11
N ARG A 75 9.58 -4.10 -8.39
CA ARG A 75 9.76 -5.16 -9.40
C ARG A 75 10.90 -6.13 -9.14
N ASN A 76 11.93 -5.66 -8.44
CA ASN A 76 13.08 -6.47 -8.08
C ASN A 76 12.84 -7.34 -6.83
N LYS A 77 11.61 -7.35 -6.28
CA LYS A 77 11.24 -8.28 -5.20
C LYS A 77 11.04 -9.69 -5.78
N LYS A 78 11.34 -10.68 -4.95
CA LYS A 78 11.16 -12.09 -5.29
C LYS A 78 9.66 -12.40 -5.47
N CYS A 79 9.37 -13.50 -6.16
CA CYS A 79 8.03 -14.06 -6.32
C CYS A 79 7.05 -13.20 -7.15
N ILE A 80 7.57 -12.26 -7.94
CA ILE A 80 6.77 -11.52 -8.93
C ILE A 80 6.85 -12.26 -10.28
N PRO A 81 5.73 -12.65 -10.88
CA PRO A 81 5.71 -13.23 -12.23
C PRO A 81 6.29 -12.28 -13.28
N ASP A 82 7.12 -12.80 -14.18
CA ASP A 82 7.76 -12.01 -15.24
C ASP A 82 6.76 -11.36 -16.20
N ASP A 83 5.65 -12.05 -16.48
CA ASP A 83 4.58 -11.57 -17.37
C ASP A 83 3.96 -10.25 -16.90
N LEU A 84 3.93 -10.02 -15.58
CA LEU A 84 3.45 -8.77 -14.98
C LEU A 84 4.44 -7.63 -15.19
N GLN A 85 5.74 -7.93 -15.22
CA GLN A 85 6.78 -6.93 -15.45
C GLN A 85 6.76 -6.42 -16.90
N GLN A 86 6.33 -7.25 -17.83
CA GLN A 86 6.22 -6.98 -19.27
C GLN A 86 4.86 -6.37 -19.68
N THR A 87 4.19 -5.67 -18.76
CA THR A 87 2.89 -5.02 -19.06
C THR A 87 3.07 -3.84 -20.04
N ASN A 88 2.22 -3.78 -21.07
CA ASN A 88 2.21 -2.74 -22.10
C ASN A 88 1.53 -1.45 -21.60
N VAL A 89 1.75 -0.34 -22.31
CA VAL A 89 1.15 0.95 -21.93
C VAL A 89 -0.37 0.86 -22.07
N ASN A 90 -1.10 1.34 -21.07
CA ASN A 90 -2.54 1.25 -20.88
C ASN A 90 -3.08 -0.19 -20.75
N GLU A 91 -2.22 -1.15 -20.41
CA GLU A 91 -2.60 -2.51 -20.10
C GLU A 91 -2.72 -2.72 -18.59
N VAL A 92 -3.67 -3.57 -18.21
CA VAL A 92 -3.84 -4.12 -16.86
C VAL A 92 -3.64 -5.63 -16.95
N LYS A 93 -2.84 -6.19 -16.04
CA LYS A 93 -2.71 -7.64 -15.88
C LYS A 93 -2.94 -8.03 -14.42
N TYR A 94 -3.68 -9.11 -14.23
CA TYR A 94 -3.88 -9.73 -12.93
C TYR A 94 -3.25 -11.11 -12.91
N PHE A 95 -2.70 -11.48 -11.77
CA PHE A 95 -2.26 -12.85 -11.52
C PHE A 95 -2.56 -13.18 -10.06
N ARG A 96 -3.29 -14.27 -9.82
CA ARG A 96 -3.61 -14.70 -8.45
C ARG A 96 -2.79 -15.93 -8.10
N ASN A 97 -2.06 -15.84 -6.99
CA ASN A 97 -1.33 -16.95 -6.40
C ASN A 97 -1.91 -17.19 -5.00
N ASN A 98 -2.79 -18.19 -4.90
CA ASN A 98 -3.56 -18.48 -3.70
C ASN A 98 -4.29 -17.22 -3.19
N GLU A 99 -4.07 -16.84 -1.93
CA GLU A 99 -4.64 -15.65 -1.28
C GLU A 99 -4.14 -14.32 -1.83
N VAL A 100 -2.98 -14.28 -2.52
CA VAL A 100 -2.37 -13.02 -2.98
C VAL A 100 -2.74 -12.75 -4.44
N LEU A 101 -3.44 -11.64 -4.67
CA LEU A 101 -3.66 -11.07 -5.99
C LEU A 101 -2.52 -10.10 -6.31
N PHE A 102 -1.89 -10.30 -7.46
CA PHE A 102 -0.96 -9.38 -8.07
C PHE A 102 -1.70 -8.59 -9.16
N CYS A 103 -1.44 -7.30 -9.23
CA CYS A 103 -1.96 -6.41 -10.26
C CYS A 103 -0.80 -5.61 -10.85
N ALA A 104 -0.66 -5.64 -12.17
CA ALA A 104 0.23 -4.76 -12.91
C ALA A 104 -0.59 -3.77 -13.74
N PHE A 105 -0.25 -2.50 -13.63
CA PHE A 105 -0.89 -1.43 -14.38
C PHE A 105 0.14 -0.45 -14.88
N ARG A 106 0.11 -0.12 -16.18
CA ARG A 106 1.08 0.79 -16.78
C ARG A 106 0.40 1.96 -17.47
N GLU A 107 0.42 3.11 -16.82
CA GLU A 107 -0.03 4.37 -17.44
C GLU A 107 1.10 5.14 -18.13
N LYS A 108 2.34 4.98 -17.63
CA LYS A 108 3.52 5.74 -18.09
C LYS A 108 4.64 4.80 -18.55
N ARG A 109 5.89 5.28 -18.52
CA ARG A 109 7.10 4.55 -18.94
C ARG A 109 7.23 3.18 -18.28
N LEU A 110 6.79 3.05 -17.04
CA LEU A 110 7.08 1.92 -16.16
C LEU A 110 5.77 1.39 -15.53
N PRO A 111 5.46 0.07 -15.59
CA PRO A 111 4.34 -0.51 -14.84
C PRO A 111 4.48 -0.33 -13.32
N VAL A 112 3.36 -0.04 -12.68
CA VAL A 112 3.18 -0.10 -11.23
C VAL A 112 2.68 -1.51 -10.91
N LEU A 113 3.29 -2.12 -9.91
CA LEU A 113 2.88 -3.42 -9.39
C LEU A 113 2.26 -3.24 -8.01
N LEU A 114 1.13 -3.88 -7.78
CA LEU A 114 0.46 -3.96 -6.50
C LEU A 114 0.23 -5.41 -6.13
N ILE A 115 0.22 -5.68 -4.82
CA ILE A 115 -0.30 -6.91 -4.26
C ILE A 115 -1.46 -6.60 -3.32
N SER A 116 -2.44 -7.50 -3.27
CA SER A 116 -3.52 -7.44 -2.30
C SER A 116 -4.00 -8.82 -1.89
N THR A 117 -4.43 -8.95 -0.64
CA THR A 117 -5.11 -10.14 -0.12
C THR A 117 -6.62 -9.96 0.04
N LYS A 118 -7.15 -8.80 -0.36
CA LYS A 118 -8.59 -8.49 -0.28
C LYS A 118 -9.22 -8.08 -1.61
N ALA A 119 -8.43 -7.51 -2.52
CA ALA A 119 -8.93 -7.03 -3.80
C ALA A 119 -9.34 -8.19 -4.73
N GLU A 120 -10.22 -7.85 -5.66
CA GLU A 120 -10.66 -8.68 -6.77
C GLU A 120 -10.05 -8.17 -8.08
N ASP A 121 -10.10 -9.00 -9.12
CA ASP A 121 -9.64 -8.71 -10.48
C ASP A 121 -10.67 -7.85 -11.23
N GLU A 122 -11.01 -6.71 -10.63
CA GLU A 122 -12.00 -5.77 -11.14
C GLU A 122 -11.35 -4.50 -11.68
N ASP A 123 -11.82 -4.07 -12.84
CA ASP A 123 -11.44 -2.80 -13.45
C ASP A 123 -12.59 -1.79 -13.37
N VAL A 124 -12.23 -0.54 -13.12
CA VAL A 124 -13.14 0.60 -13.05
C VAL A 124 -12.83 1.57 -14.18
N THR A 125 -13.87 2.04 -14.86
CA THR A 125 -13.74 3.12 -15.84
C THR A 125 -13.75 4.46 -15.11
N ILE A 126 -12.65 5.20 -15.22
CA ILE A 126 -12.52 6.54 -14.65
C ILE A 126 -12.65 7.54 -15.79
N THR A 127 -13.67 8.39 -15.68
CA THR A 127 -13.93 9.46 -16.62
C THR A 127 -13.50 10.79 -16.02
N LYS A 128 -12.68 11.55 -16.76
CA LYS A 128 -12.18 12.86 -16.34
C LYS A 128 -12.37 13.88 -17.46
N ASN A 129 -12.83 15.07 -17.10
CA ASN A 129 -12.87 16.21 -18.00
C ASN A 129 -11.51 16.90 -18.03
N ARG A 130 -10.91 17.00 -19.22
CA ARG A 130 -9.67 17.71 -19.45
C ARG A 130 -9.86 18.68 -20.61
N HIS A 131 -9.79 19.99 -20.32
CA HIS A 131 -10.01 21.07 -21.31
C HIS A 131 -11.34 20.94 -22.09
N GLY A 132 -12.44 20.62 -21.40
CA GLY A 132 -13.77 20.47 -22.03
C GLY A 132 -13.97 19.16 -22.81
N ARG A 133 -12.96 18.29 -22.87
CA ARG A 133 -13.07 16.94 -23.44
C ARG A 133 -13.16 15.89 -22.35
N GLU A 134 -14.16 15.02 -22.48
CA GLU A 134 -14.31 13.86 -21.61
C GLU A 134 -13.34 12.75 -22.04
N ILE A 135 -12.47 12.31 -21.12
CA ILE A 135 -11.50 11.25 -21.35
C ILE A 135 -11.81 10.13 -20.36
N SER A 136 -12.21 8.97 -20.88
CA SER A 136 -12.39 7.75 -20.11
C SER A 136 -11.12 6.88 -20.18
N SER A 137 -10.74 6.30 -19.05
CA SER A 137 -9.61 5.37 -18.94
C SER A 137 -9.98 4.22 -18.03
N LYS A 138 -9.64 2.99 -18.44
CA LYS A 138 -9.83 1.79 -17.62
C LYS A 138 -8.67 1.69 -16.63
N LYS A 139 -8.97 1.57 -15.33
CA LYS A 139 -7.97 1.41 -14.28
C LYS A 139 -8.37 0.29 -13.32
N PRO A 140 -7.41 -0.41 -12.71
CA PRO A 140 -7.71 -1.40 -11.69
C PRO A 140 -8.44 -0.79 -10.48
N ALA A 141 -9.48 -1.46 -9.97
CA ALA A 141 -10.16 -1.06 -8.73
C ALA A 141 -9.17 -0.97 -7.55
N ILE A 142 -8.23 -1.92 -7.47
CA ILE A 142 -7.16 -1.95 -6.45
C ILE A 142 -6.31 -0.66 -6.45
N VAL A 143 -6.02 -0.07 -7.61
CA VAL A 143 -5.26 1.19 -7.71
C VAL A 143 -6.07 2.35 -7.15
N GLN A 144 -7.38 2.37 -7.39
CA GLN A 144 -8.26 3.39 -6.82
C GLN A 144 -8.34 3.25 -5.30
N SER A 145 -8.56 2.04 -4.78
CA SER A 145 -8.57 1.80 -3.34
C SER A 145 -7.24 2.20 -2.70
N TYR A 146 -6.11 1.83 -3.30
CA TYR A 146 -4.79 2.20 -2.79
C TYR A 146 -4.63 3.71 -2.68
N ASN A 147 -4.91 4.47 -3.75
CA ASN A 147 -4.78 5.93 -3.73
C ASN A 147 -5.69 6.61 -2.69
N VAL A 148 -6.86 6.04 -2.39
CA VAL A 148 -7.78 6.61 -1.39
C VAL A 148 -7.25 6.45 0.03
N PHE A 149 -6.61 5.33 0.35
CA PHE A 149 -6.23 4.99 1.72
C PHE A 149 -4.76 5.27 2.06
N MET A 150 -3.89 5.42 1.06
CA MET A 150 -2.46 5.66 1.27
C MET A 150 -2.12 7.06 1.77
N ASP A 151 -2.92 8.07 1.42
CA ASP A 151 -2.64 9.47 1.77
C ASP A 151 -2.80 9.76 3.27
N GLY A 152 -3.24 8.80 4.10
CA GLY A 152 -3.55 9.02 5.51
C GLY A 152 -2.38 9.53 6.34
N VAL A 153 -1.18 8.99 6.14
CA VAL A 153 0.03 9.35 6.89
C VAL A 153 0.57 10.71 6.44
N ASP A 154 0.71 10.91 5.14
CA ASP A 154 1.19 12.18 4.57
C ASP A 154 0.27 13.36 4.97
N GLU A 155 -1.03 13.12 5.05
CA GLU A 155 -1.99 14.13 5.51
C GLU A 155 -1.86 14.44 7.00
N SER A 156 -1.60 13.45 7.86
CA SER A 156 -1.32 13.72 9.28
C SER A 156 -0.02 14.50 9.46
N ASP A 157 1.02 14.17 8.68
CA ASP A 157 2.29 14.87 8.71
C ASP A 157 2.14 16.32 8.27
N LYS A 158 1.40 16.59 7.18
CA LYS A 158 1.08 17.96 6.75
C LYS A 158 0.37 18.77 7.84
N MET A 159 -0.59 18.16 8.54
CA MET A 159 -1.27 18.83 9.65
C MET A 159 -0.30 19.15 10.78
N LEU A 160 0.58 18.21 11.15
CA LEU A 160 1.62 18.45 12.14
C LEU A 160 2.49 19.63 11.71
N TYR A 161 3.08 19.59 10.50
CA TYR A 161 3.95 20.65 9.97
C TYR A 161 3.31 22.04 10.00
N THR A 162 2.00 22.15 9.77
CA THR A 162 1.28 23.43 9.78
C THR A 162 1.24 24.06 11.19
N TYR A 163 1.31 23.24 12.24
CA TYR A 163 1.22 23.67 13.63
C TYR A 163 2.50 23.39 14.44
N LEU A 164 3.62 23.03 13.79
CA LEU A 164 4.89 22.79 14.48
C LEU A 164 5.44 24.10 15.06
N ASP A 165 5.63 24.13 16.38
CA ASP A 165 6.43 25.15 17.10
C ASP A 165 7.83 24.61 17.37
N GLU A 166 8.52 24.17 16.32
CA GLU A 166 9.90 23.68 16.42
C GLU A 166 10.89 24.84 16.56
N ARG A 167 11.69 24.78 17.63
CA ARG A 167 12.82 25.70 17.81
C ARG A 167 14.11 25.01 17.39
N ARG A 168 14.94 25.74 16.65
CA ARG A 168 16.28 25.25 16.27
C ARG A 168 17.08 24.89 17.53
N SER A 169 17.46 23.63 17.65
CA SER A 169 18.24 23.09 18.77
C SER A 169 19.51 22.39 18.25
N VAL A 170 20.56 22.37 19.06
CA VAL A 170 21.80 21.62 18.80
C VAL A 170 21.72 20.20 19.37
N LYS A 171 20.68 19.91 20.16
CA LYS A 171 20.45 18.60 20.78
C LYS A 171 19.34 17.85 20.04
N TYR A 172 19.59 16.56 19.80
CA TYR A 172 18.63 15.57 19.30
C TYR A 172 17.80 14.98 20.45
#